data_AF-M0K8Z5-F1
#
_entry.id   AF-M0K8Z5-F1
#
_cell.length_a   1.000
_cell.length_b   1.000
_cell.length_c   1.000
_cell.angle_alpha   90.00
_cell.angle_beta   90.00
_cell.angle_gamma   90.00
#
_symmetry.space_group_name_H-M   'P 1'
#
loop_
_entity.id
_entity.type
_entity.pdbx_description
1 polymer ?
#
loop_
_entity_poly.entity_id
_entity_poly.type
_entity_poly.pdbx_seq_one_letter_code
_entity_poly.pdbx_strand_id
1 'polypeptide(L)'
;MEDVRPHYEAIGRIASAAIANDDVIVNSYDITSNDQGFLGIDIQHRNTTLRVNADPDSQYLDASVTARLRERDDVDTESLPPASKVRRVLFSESDIEDFDGTIRVLENQPATDDREPIFDGVRVVRPVYAYDSDFSFKDYRIVVTDIVPRMNEAFHIVTDELDIEFTEKESIQSDNDGPKPSPSFH
;
A
#
# COMPACT_ATOMS: atom_id res chain seq x y z
N MET A 1 -14.88 9.62 -24.39
CA MET A 1 -13.94 8.61 -23.87
C MET A 1 -12.67 9.37 -23.56
N GLU A 2 -12.33 9.42 -22.28
CA GLU A 2 -11.08 10.02 -21.82
C GLU A 2 -9.90 9.22 -22.36
N ASP A 3 -8.80 9.88 -22.71
CA ASP A 3 -7.63 9.20 -23.27
C ASP A 3 -6.89 8.47 -22.14
N VAL A 4 -7.04 7.15 -22.10
CA VAL A 4 -6.43 6.30 -21.05
C VAL A 4 -4.96 5.97 -21.33
N ARG A 5 -4.45 6.26 -22.53
CA ARG A 5 -3.08 5.92 -22.94
C ARG A 5 -2.00 6.45 -21.98
N PRO A 6 -2.07 7.68 -21.45
CA PRO A 6 -1.06 8.18 -20.52
C PRO A 6 -0.93 7.32 -19.26
N HIS A 7 -2.02 6.75 -18.75
CA HIS A 7 -2.01 5.86 -17.58
C HIS A 7 -1.24 4.56 -17.88
N TYR A 8 -1.48 3.94 -19.03
CA TYR A 8 -0.74 2.75 -19.46
C TYR A 8 0.75 3.02 -19.66
N GLU A 9 1.10 4.16 -20.25
CA GLU A 9 2.50 4.55 -20.40
C GLU A 9 3.17 4.75 -19.05
N ALA A 10 2.53 5.45 -18.12
CA ALA A 10 3.05 5.66 -16.77
C ALA A 10 3.24 4.35 -16.01
N ILE A 11 2.25 3.45 -16.03
CA ILE A 11 2.35 2.11 -15.44
C ILE A 11 3.45 1.28 -16.12
N GLY A 12 3.58 1.37 -17.45
CA GLY A 12 4.65 0.71 -18.20
C GLY A 12 6.05 1.18 -17.78
N ARG A 13 6.23 2.47 -17.50
CA ARG A 13 7.48 3.02 -16.95
C ARG A 13 7.78 2.45 -15.56
N ILE A 14 6.77 2.36 -14.69
CA ILE A 14 6.93 1.75 -13.36
C ILE A 14 7.29 0.27 -13.48
N ALA A 15 6.57 -0.50 -14.29
CA ALA A 15 6.84 -1.92 -14.47
C ALA A 15 8.25 -2.17 -15.00
N SER A 16 8.69 -1.36 -15.97
CA SER A 16 10.05 -1.44 -16.51
C SER A 16 11.12 -1.12 -15.45
N ALA A 17 10.88 -0.08 -14.63
CA ALA A 17 11.79 0.29 -13.55
C ALA A 17 11.83 -0.76 -12.43
N ALA A 18 10.70 -1.36 -12.08
CA ALA A 18 10.59 -2.44 -11.10
C ALA A 18 11.37 -3.69 -11.55
N ILE A 19 11.18 -4.12 -12.80
CA ILE A 19 11.93 -5.25 -13.36
C ILE A 19 13.44 -4.95 -13.36
N ALA A 20 13.84 -3.71 -13.68
CA ALA A 20 15.24 -3.30 -13.60
C ALA A 20 15.78 -3.26 -12.16
N ASN A 21 14.91 -3.24 -11.15
CA ASN A 21 15.25 -3.30 -9.72
C ASN A 21 15.29 -4.73 -9.17
N ASP A 22 15.12 -5.75 -10.04
CA ASP A 22 14.92 -7.14 -9.67
C ASP A 22 13.62 -7.40 -8.86
N ASP A 23 12.62 -6.53 -8.98
CA ASP A 23 11.30 -6.72 -8.39
C ASP A 23 10.39 -7.52 -9.32
N VAL A 24 9.37 -8.16 -8.75
CA VAL A 24 8.47 -9.06 -9.48
C VAL A 24 7.09 -8.43 -9.61
N ILE A 25 6.57 -8.32 -10.84
CA ILE A 25 5.16 -7.95 -11.05
C ILE A 25 4.29 -9.16 -10.72
N VAL A 26 3.48 -9.05 -9.67
CA VAL A 26 2.64 -10.17 -9.20
C VAL A 26 1.22 -10.11 -9.74
N ASN A 27 0.72 -8.90 -10.03
CA ASN A 27 -0.60 -8.69 -10.59
C ASN A 27 -0.63 -7.42 -11.43
N SER A 28 -1.53 -7.39 -12.42
CA SER A 28 -1.85 -6.20 -13.19
C SER A 28 -3.34 -6.20 -13.48
N TYR A 29 -4.01 -5.08 -13.28
CA TYR A 29 -5.43 -4.93 -13.55
C TYR A 29 -5.69 -3.64 -14.31
N ASP A 30 -6.69 -3.71 -15.17
CA ASP A 30 -7.12 -2.65 -16.04
C ASP A 30 -8.47 -2.04 -15.59
N ILE A 31 -8.74 -0.83 -16.06
CA ILE A 31 -9.98 -0.06 -15.93
C ILE A 31 -11.19 -0.91 -16.28
N THR A 32 -11.07 -1.77 -17.31
CA THR A 32 -12.17 -2.65 -17.75
C THR A 32 -12.37 -3.88 -16.86
N SER A 33 -11.43 -4.17 -15.96
CA SER A 33 -11.38 -5.39 -15.16
C SER A 33 -11.70 -5.19 -13.68
N ASN A 34 -11.93 -3.96 -13.23
CA ASN A 34 -12.33 -3.68 -11.85
C ASN A 34 -13.51 -2.71 -11.76
N ASP A 35 -14.32 -2.87 -10.71
CA ASP A 35 -15.52 -2.06 -10.46
C ASP A 35 -15.20 -0.59 -10.11
N GLN A 36 -13.91 -0.29 -9.87
CA GLN A 36 -13.42 1.01 -9.49
C GLN A 36 -12.92 1.85 -10.68
N GLY A 37 -12.77 1.26 -11.88
CA GLY A 37 -12.27 1.94 -13.08
C GLY A 37 -10.79 2.35 -13.01
N PHE A 38 -9.98 1.66 -12.21
CA PHE A 38 -8.56 1.98 -12.04
C PHE A 38 -7.65 1.06 -12.86
N LEU A 39 -6.57 1.62 -13.41
CA LEU A 39 -5.44 0.83 -13.92
C LEU A 39 -4.41 0.70 -12.79
N GLY A 40 -3.81 -0.48 -12.60
CA GLY A 40 -2.77 -0.62 -11.59
C GLY A 40 -1.97 -1.90 -11.69
N ILE A 41 -0.89 -1.95 -10.91
CA ILE A 41 0.01 -3.10 -10.80
C ILE A 41 0.38 -3.33 -9.33
N ASP A 42 0.49 -4.60 -8.98
CA ASP A 42 1.06 -5.04 -7.71
C ASP A 42 2.48 -5.55 -7.98
N ILE A 43 3.44 -5.06 -7.20
CA ILE A 43 4.88 -5.29 -7.37
C ILE A 43 5.42 -5.85 -6.07
N GLN A 44 5.99 -7.05 -6.11
CA GLN A 44 6.68 -7.63 -4.98
C GLN A 44 8.12 -7.12 -4.93
N HIS A 45 8.41 -6.33 -3.91
CA HIS A 45 9.74 -5.91 -3.52
C HIS A 45 10.19 -6.70 -2.28
N ARG A 46 11.06 -7.70 -2.48
CA ARG A 46 11.47 -8.64 -1.43
C ARG A 46 10.22 -9.35 -0.83
N ASN A 47 9.92 -9.08 0.44
CA ASN A 47 8.79 -9.65 1.18
C ASN A 47 7.63 -8.65 1.35
N THR A 48 7.62 -7.57 0.58
CA THR A 48 6.63 -6.49 0.67
C THR A 48 6.00 -6.26 -0.69
N THR A 49 4.67 -6.22 -0.74
CA THR A 49 3.94 -5.89 -1.97
C THR A 49 3.63 -4.40 -2.01
N LEU A 50 4.13 -3.73 -3.04
CA LEU A 50 3.83 -2.36 -3.40
C LEU A 50 2.71 -2.35 -4.44
N ARG A 51 1.60 -1.68 -4.16
CA ARG A 51 0.52 -1.44 -5.13
C ARG A 51 0.69 -0.07 -5.75
N VAL A 52 0.66 0.02 -7.09
CA VAL A 52 0.71 1.29 -7.83
C VAL A 52 -0.57 1.44 -8.64
N ASN A 53 -1.33 2.49 -8.35
CA ASN A 53 -2.61 2.79 -9.00
C ASN A 53 -2.54 4.06 -9.84
N ALA A 54 -3.18 4.02 -11.00
CA ALA A 54 -3.51 5.19 -11.79
C ALA A 54 -4.99 5.52 -11.56
N ASP A 55 -5.23 6.55 -10.74
CA ASP A 55 -6.54 7.18 -10.65
C ASP A 55 -6.74 8.06 -11.91
N PRO A 56 -7.82 7.86 -12.69
CA PRO A 56 -8.14 8.67 -13.87
C PRO A 56 -8.13 10.18 -13.61
N ASP A 57 -8.52 10.60 -12.41
CA ASP A 57 -8.65 12.01 -12.06
C ASP A 57 -7.34 12.61 -11.48
N SER A 58 -6.28 11.80 -11.34
CA SER A 58 -5.02 12.22 -10.71
C SER A 58 -3.92 12.55 -11.73
N GLN A 59 -3.08 13.53 -11.37
CA GLN A 59 -1.88 13.92 -12.12
C GLN A 59 -0.64 13.09 -11.75
N TYR A 60 -0.78 12.10 -10.88
CA TYR A 60 0.28 11.20 -10.43
C TYR A 60 -0.28 9.79 -10.19
N LEU A 61 0.60 8.80 -10.12
CA LEU A 61 0.24 7.46 -9.67
C LEU A 61 0.34 7.38 -8.15
N ASP A 62 -0.52 6.60 -7.51
CA ASP A 62 -0.43 6.33 -6.08
C ASP A 62 0.30 5.01 -5.84
N ALA A 63 1.52 5.08 -5.31
CA ALA A 63 2.20 3.93 -4.77
C ALA A 63 1.81 3.75 -3.31
N SER A 64 1.42 2.54 -2.91
CA SER A 64 1.05 2.26 -1.53
C SER A 64 1.53 0.90 -1.07
N VAL A 65 1.93 0.84 0.19
CA VAL A 65 2.18 -0.41 0.92
C VAL A 65 1.17 -0.45 2.06
N THR A 66 0.47 -1.56 2.16
CA THR A 66 -0.54 -1.78 3.19
C THR A 66 -0.09 -2.96 4.05
N ALA A 67 -0.21 -2.79 5.37
CA ALA A 67 -0.15 -3.90 6.31
C ALA A 67 -1.45 -4.03 7.08
N ARG A 68 -2.08 -5.20 6.98
CA ARG A 68 -3.26 -5.55 7.77
C ARG A 68 -2.96 -6.67 8.76
N LEU A 69 -3.57 -6.57 9.93
CA LEU A 69 -3.53 -7.56 10.98
C LEU A 69 -4.68 -8.56 10.86
N ARG A 70 -5.86 -8.13 10.39
CA ARG A 70 -7.03 -9.00 10.29
C ARG A 70 -6.92 -10.13 9.27
N GLU A 71 -6.04 -9.99 8.28
CA GLU A 71 -5.78 -11.05 7.30
C GLU A 71 -4.84 -12.13 7.83
N ARG A 72 -4.33 -11.97 9.06
CA ARG A 72 -3.40 -12.91 9.68
C ARG A 72 -4.13 -13.86 10.61
N ASP A 73 -3.85 -15.15 10.45
CA ASP A 73 -4.46 -16.21 11.26
C ASP A 73 -3.94 -16.22 12.72
N ASP A 74 -2.81 -15.56 12.98
CA ASP A 74 -2.13 -15.55 14.28
C ASP A 74 -2.45 -14.32 15.15
N VAL A 75 -3.35 -13.44 14.71
CA VAL A 75 -3.75 -12.23 15.42
C VAL A 75 -5.15 -12.37 15.98
N ASP A 76 -5.31 -12.15 17.29
CA ASP A 76 -6.62 -12.00 17.90
C ASP A 76 -7.20 -10.61 17.61
N THR A 77 -8.01 -10.53 16.55
CA THR A 77 -8.64 -9.28 16.10
C THR A 77 -9.56 -8.62 17.13
N GLU A 78 -10.09 -9.36 18.12
CA GLU A 78 -10.93 -8.78 19.18
C GLU A 78 -10.11 -8.06 20.25
N SER A 79 -8.82 -8.39 20.35
CA SER A 79 -7.88 -7.80 21.31
C SER A 79 -7.21 -6.51 20.80
N LEU A 80 -7.41 -6.16 19.53
CA LEU A 80 -6.74 -5.03 18.90
C LEU A 80 -7.15 -3.69 19.54
N PRO A 81 -6.19 -2.75 19.69
CA PRO A 81 -6.46 -1.48 20.35
C PRO A 81 -7.38 -0.58 19.52
N PRO A 82 -8.05 0.40 20.15
CA PRO A 82 -8.79 1.43 19.42
C PRO A 82 -7.88 2.21 18.46
N ALA A 83 -8.37 2.49 17.26
CA ALA A 83 -7.60 3.18 16.23
C ALA A 83 -7.19 4.61 16.65
N SER A 84 -7.97 5.27 17.50
CA SER A 84 -7.59 6.58 18.05
C SER A 84 -6.34 6.54 18.92
N LYS A 85 -6.12 5.44 19.65
CA LYS A 85 -4.92 5.22 20.46
C LYS A 85 -3.71 5.05 19.55
N VAL A 86 -3.87 4.29 18.46
CA VAL A 86 -2.84 4.12 17.41
C VAL A 86 -2.45 5.44 16.79
N ARG A 87 -3.43 6.24 16.35
CA ARG A 87 -3.16 7.57 15.77
C ARG A 87 -2.36 8.45 16.73
N ARG A 88 -2.68 8.42 18.03
CA ARG A 88 -1.90 9.17 19.04
C ARG A 88 -0.46 8.70 19.09
N VAL A 89 -0.22 7.40 19.24
CA VAL A 89 1.13 6.83 19.30
C VAL A 89 1.93 7.14 18.04
N LEU A 90 1.32 6.93 16.88
CA LEU A 90 1.99 7.09 15.60
C LEU A 90 2.38 8.55 15.33
N PHE A 91 1.56 9.53 15.74
CA PHE A 91 1.72 10.93 15.36
C PHE A 91 2.10 11.88 16.51
N SER A 92 2.25 11.43 17.76
CA SER A 92 2.51 12.34 18.88
C SER A 92 3.94 12.87 18.94
N GLU A 93 4.95 12.09 18.52
CA GLU A 93 6.37 12.43 18.71
C GLU A 93 7.32 11.85 17.63
N SER A 94 6.78 11.32 16.52
CA SER A 94 7.60 10.71 15.47
C SER A 94 7.74 11.64 14.25
N ASP A 95 8.94 11.74 13.68
CA ASP A 95 9.19 12.38 12.38
C ASP A 95 8.77 11.46 11.21
N ILE A 96 7.80 10.56 11.44
CA ILE A 96 7.42 9.53 10.47
C ILE A 96 6.69 10.12 9.27
N GLU A 97 6.10 11.30 9.44
CA GLU A 97 5.43 12.06 8.39
C GLU A 97 6.40 12.92 7.57
N ASP A 98 7.70 12.99 7.92
CA ASP A 98 8.70 13.74 7.14
C ASP A 98 9.12 12.97 5.88
N PHE A 99 8.20 12.88 4.92
CA PHE A 99 8.42 12.38 3.58
C PHE A 99 7.34 12.89 2.62
N ASP A 100 7.57 12.73 1.33
CA ASP A 100 6.59 13.06 0.29
C ASP A 100 5.53 11.95 0.18
N GLY A 101 4.55 11.96 1.09
CA GLY A 101 3.46 11.00 1.13
C GLY A 101 2.53 11.15 2.34
N THR A 102 1.80 10.09 2.68
CA THR A 102 0.86 10.07 3.80
C THR A 102 0.83 8.70 4.45
N ILE A 103 0.74 8.66 5.77
CA ILE A 103 0.51 7.44 6.55
C ILE A 103 -0.92 7.43 7.05
N ARG A 104 -1.62 6.32 6.86
CA ARG A 104 -3.02 6.14 7.25
C ARG A 104 -3.11 4.96 8.21
N VAL A 105 -3.81 5.18 9.31
CA VAL A 105 -4.28 4.10 10.18
C VAL A 105 -5.51 3.49 9.52
N LEU A 106 -5.46 2.18 9.28
CA LEU A 106 -6.58 1.38 8.80
C LEU A 106 -7.43 0.96 9.99
N GLU A 107 -8.74 1.08 9.82
CA GLU A 107 -9.71 0.84 10.87
C GLU A 107 -10.69 -0.24 10.44
N ASN A 108 -11.07 -1.09 11.39
CA ASN A 108 -12.15 -2.04 11.19
C ASN A 108 -13.33 -1.63 12.08
N GLN A 109 -14.48 -1.39 11.47
CA GLN A 109 -15.71 -1.13 12.20
C GLN A 109 -16.37 -2.48 12.54
N PRO A 110 -16.58 -2.83 13.82
CA PRO A 110 -17.36 -4.00 14.18
C PRO A 110 -18.79 -3.86 13.62
N ALA A 111 -19.32 -4.92 13.00
CA ALA A 111 -20.63 -4.91 12.33
C ALA A 111 -21.83 -4.60 13.26
N THR A 112 -21.60 -4.61 14.57
CA THR A 112 -22.62 -4.47 15.61
C THR A 112 -22.06 -3.70 16.80
N ASP A 113 -21.91 -2.37 16.72
CA ASP A 113 -22.05 -1.43 17.86
C ASP A 113 -21.59 0.00 17.51
N ASP A 114 -22.06 0.99 18.30
CA ASP A 114 -21.50 2.34 18.50
C ASP A 114 -20.08 2.33 19.11
N ARG A 115 -19.34 1.22 18.99
CA ARG A 115 -17.98 1.08 19.50
C ARG A 115 -17.02 1.86 18.62
N GLU A 116 -15.98 2.36 19.27
CA GLU A 116 -14.86 3.02 18.60
C GLU A 116 -14.22 2.06 17.57
N PRO A 117 -13.84 2.53 16.37
CA PRO A 117 -13.16 1.71 15.39
C PRO A 117 -11.88 1.11 15.98
N ILE A 118 -11.66 -0.18 15.73
CA ILE A 118 -10.44 -0.87 16.16
C ILE A 118 -9.37 -0.75 15.08
N PHE A 119 -8.12 -0.80 15.50
CA PHE A 119 -6.98 -0.85 14.60
C PHE A 119 -7.01 -2.10 13.75
N ASP A 120 -6.77 -1.96 12.45
CA ASP A 120 -6.63 -3.08 11.52
C ASP A 120 -5.25 -3.09 10.84
N GLY A 121 -4.54 -1.96 10.82
CA GLY A 121 -3.29 -1.90 10.09
C GLY A 121 -2.84 -0.50 9.74
N VAL A 122 -1.79 -0.42 8.94
CA VAL A 122 -1.23 0.84 8.46
C VAL A 122 -1.12 0.78 6.94
N ARG A 123 -1.42 1.90 6.29
CA ARG A 123 -1.16 2.09 4.87
C ARG A 123 -0.31 3.33 4.67
N VAL A 124 0.82 3.16 4.01
CA VAL A 124 1.65 4.28 3.55
C VAL A 124 1.35 4.50 2.07
N VAL A 125 1.12 5.75 1.69
CA VAL A 125 0.84 6.16 0.31
C VAL A 125 1.85 7.23 -0.09
N ARG A 126 2.34 7.17 -1.32
CA ARG A 126 3.25 8.15 -1.91
C ARG A 126 2.85 8.44 -3.36
N PRO A 127 2.80 9.72 -3.77
CA PRO A 127 2.66 10.07 -5.18
C PRO A 127 3.90 9.65 -5.98
N VAL A 128 3.67 9.18 -7.21
CA VAL A 128 4.70 8.79 -8.16
C VAL A 128 4.44 9.46 -9.51
N TYR A 129 5.39 10.30 -9.92
CA TYR A 129 5.26 11.17 -11.08
C TYR A 129 5.69 10.49 -12.40
N ALA A 130 5.20 9.28 -12.66
CA ALA A 130 5.58 8.49 -13.86
C ALA A 130 4.90 8.94 -15.17
N TYR A 131 4.04 9.96 -15.10
CA TYR A 131 3.59 10.67 -16.31
C TYR A 131 4.69 11.56 -16.89
N ASP A 132 5.68 11.93 -16.09
CA ASP A 132 6.86 12.62 -16.59
C ASP A 132 7.67 11.67 -17.49
N SER A 133 8.03 12.14 -18.69
CA SER A 133 8.85 11.37 -19.63
C SER A 133 10.25 11.09 -19.09
N ASP A 134 10.72 11.90 -18.14
CA ASP A 134 12.04 11.77 -17.52
C ASP A 134 12.05 10.80 -16.33
N PHE A 135 10.88 10.25 -15.94
CA PHE A 135 10.79 9.25 -14.88
C PHE A 135 11.69 8.05 -15.17
N SER A 136 12.55 7.72 -14.21
CA SER A 136 13.63 6.76 -14.38
C SER A 136 13.63 5.68 -13.29
N PHE A 137 14.50 4.69 -13.49
CA PHE A 137 14.85 3.69 -12.48
C PHE A 137 15.27 4.32 -11.13
N LYS A 138 15.94 5.47 -11.16
CA LYS A 138 16.37 6.16 -9.94
C LYS A 138 15.17 6.66 -9.14
N ASP A 139 14.16 7.20 -9.82
CA ASP A 139 12.95 7.74 -9.19
C ASP A 139 12.11 6.61 -8.59
N TYR A 140 11.98 5.49 -9.31
CA TYR A 140 11.37 4.28 -8.77
C TYR A 140 12.08 3.80 -7.49
N ARG A 141 13.42 3.75 -7.49
CA ARG A 141 14.18 3.34 -6.31
C ARG A 141 13.94 4.25 -5.13
N ILE A 142 13.87 5.58 -5.34
CA ILE A 142 13.54 6.54 -4.28
C ILE A 142 12.16 6.23 -3.69
N VAL A 143 11.17 5.96 -4.54
CA VAL A 143 9.81 5.60 -4.07
C VAL A 143 9.87 4.36 -3.17
N VAL A 144 10.52 3.29 -3.60
CA VAL A 144 10.59 2.03 -2.83
C VAL A 144 11.41 2.19 -1.55
N THR A 145 12.54 2.88 -1.60
CA THR A 145 13.41 3.10 -0.43
C THR A 145 12.80 4.01 0.61
N ASP A 146 11.79 4.79 0.25
CA ASP A 146 11.10 5.65 1.19
C ASP A 146 9.85 4.94 1.73
N ILE A 147 8.99 4.40 0.85
CA ILE A 147 7.69 3.87 1.28
C ILE A 147 7.79 2.57 2.10
N VAL A 148 8.69 1.65 1.74
CA VAL A 148 8.80 0.35 2.42
C VAL A 148 9.36 0.50 3.83
N PRO A 149 10.48 1.24 4.05
CA PRO A 149 10.96 1.48 5.41
C PRO A 149 9.96 2.25 6.27
N ARG A 150 9.27 3.26 5.72
CA ARG A 150 8.25 4.00 6.48
C ARG A 150 7.07 3.14 6.88
N MET A 151 6.65 2.21 6.03
CA MET A 151 5.64 1.23 6.40
C MET A 151 6.15 0.36 7.57
N ASN A 152 7.34 -0.23 7.45
CA ASN A 152 7.88 -1.07 8.52
C ASN A 152 8.06 -0.30 9.84
N GLU A 153 8.55 0.93 9.78
CA GLU A 153 8.69 1.82 10.94
C GLU A 153 7.34 2.15 11.57
N ALA A 154 6.34 2.53 10.77
CA ALA A 154 5.00 2.84 11.25
C ALA A 154 4.36 1.63 11.93
N PHE A 155 4.55 0.44 11.35
CA PHE A 155 4.05 -0.78 11.93
C PHE A 155 4.73 -1.09 13.27
N HIS A 156 6.06 -1.04 13.32
CA HIS A 156 6.83 -1.32 14.52
C HIS A 156 6.53 -0.36 15.67
N ILE A 157 6.42 0.95 15.39
CA ILE A 157 5.99 1.93 16.41
C ILE A 157 4.66 1.52 17.03
N VAL A 158 3.69 1.13 16.20
CA VAL A 158 2.36 0.76 16.69
C VAL A 158 2.38 -0.55 17.47
N THR A 159 3.07 -1.57 16.95
CA THR A 159 3.09 -2.89 17.58
C THR A 159 3.86 -2.90 18.89
N ASP A 160 4.98 -2.17 18.95
CA ASP A 160 5.85 -2.14 20.12
C ASP A 160 5.23 -1.29 21.25
N GLU A 161 4.71 -0.10 20.94
CA GLU A 161 4.13 0.80 21.95
C GLU A 161 2.77 0.33 22.47
N LEU A 162 2.05 -0.49 21.69
CA LEU A 162 0.74 -1.02 22.07
C LEU A 162 0.75 -2.50 22.43
N ASP A 163 1.94 -3.13 22.47
CA ASP A 163 2.14 -4.53 22.87
C ASP A 163 1.26 -5.51 22.07
N ILE A 164 1.24 -5.33 20.75
CA ILE A 164 0.47 -6.18 19.83
C ILE A 164 1.32 -7.42 19.52
N GLU A 165 0.94 -8.58 20.05
CA GLU A 165 1.62 -9.85 19.81
C GLU A 165 1.21 -10.51 18.49
N PHE A 166 2.19 -10.91 17.67
CA PHE A 166 2.01 -11.73 16.47
C PHE A 166 3.30 -12.48 16.13
N THR A 167 3.25 -13.49 15.27
CA THR A 167 4.44 -14.22 14.83
C THR A 167 5.11 -13.52 13.65
N GLU A 168 6.42 -13.27 13.73
CA GLU A 168 7.19 -12.61 12.65
C GLU A 168 7.26 -13.40 11.33
N LYS A 169 6.64 -14.60 11.25
CA LYS A 169 6.83 -15.53 10.14
C LYS A 169 6.04 -15.20 8.88
N GLU A 170 4.97 -14.42 8.99
CA GLU A 170 4.15 -14.06 7.82
C GLU A 170 4.46 -12.63 7.38
N SER A 171 4.93 -12.52 6.13
CA SER A 171 5.04 -11.25 5.43
C SER A 171 3.68 -10.57 5.40
N ILE A 172 3.70 -9.26 5.58
CA ILE A 172 2.56 -8.37 5.42
C ILE A 172 1.83 -8.70 4.10
N GLN A 173 0.64 -9.31 4.19
CA GLN A 173 -0.20 -9.56 3.02
C GLN A 173 -0.84 -8.24 2.57
N SER A 174 -0.86 -8.02 1.25
CA SER A 174 -1.50 -6.87 0.64
C SER A 174 -2.93 -7.24 0.26
N ASP A 175 -3.85 -6.32 0.51
CA ASP A 175 -5.29 -6.39 0.24
C ASP A 175 -5.65 -7.27 -0.97
N ASN A 176 -6.42 -8.34 -0.70
CA ASN A 176 -7.21 -9.07 -1.70
C ASN A 176 -8.50 -8.32 -2.10
N ASP A 177 -8.63 -7.02 -1.79
CA ASP A 177 -9.72 -6.16 -2.29
C ASP A 177 -9.58 -5.80 -3.79
N GLY A 178 -8.63 -6.43 -4.50
CA GLY A 178 -8.59 -6.43 -5.96
C GLY A 178 -9.48 -7.53 -6.56
N PRO A 179 -10.04 -7.34 -7.77
CA PRO A 179 -10.73 -8.43 -8.45
C PRO A 179 -9.79 -9.63 -8.60
N LYS A 180 -10.36 -10.84 -8.52
CA LYS A 180 -9.64 -12.10 -8.76
C LYS A 180 -8.77 -11.96 -10.03
N PRO A 181 -7.53 -12.46 -10.01
CA PRO A 181 -6.61 -12.32 -11.14
C PRO A 181 -7.30 -12.82 -12.41
N SER A 182 -7.47 -11.92 -13.38
CA SER A 182 -7.83 -12.30 -14.73
C SER A 182 -6.61 -12.97 -15.38
N PRO A 183 -6.81 -13.85 -16.39
CA PRO A 183 -5.72 -14.63 -16.94
C PRO A 183 -4.65 -13.70 -17.50
N SER A 184 -3.40 -13.93 -17.09
CA SER A 184 -2.20 -13.31 -17.64
C SER A 184 -2.22 -13.37 -19.16
N PHE A 185 -1.90 -12.24 -19.82
CA PHE A 185 -1.63 -12.25 -21.26
C PHE A 185 -0.42 -13.15 -21.55
N HIS A 186 -0.65 -14.22 -22.32
CA HIS A 186 0.37 -15.04 -22.96
C HIS A 186 0.67 -14.51 -24.36
#